data_AF-A0A1H5YKE8-F1
#
_entry.id   AF-A0A1H5YKE8-F1
#
_cell.length_a   1.000
_cell.length_b   1.000
_cell.length_c   1.000
_cell.angle_alpha   90.00
_cell.angle_beta   90.00
_cell.angle_gamma   90.00
#
_symmetry.space_group_name_H-M   'P 1'
#
loop_
_entity.id
_entity.type
_entity.pdbx_description
1 polymer ?
#
loop_
_entity_poly.entity_id
_entity_poly.type
_entity_poly.pdbx_seq_one_letter_code
_entity_poly.pdbx_strand_id
1 'polypeptide(L)'
;MQDLSTKAILGRATLVGLVTAILPAAIWAKTQGEDLDGADLQPPLFLLAIVLSTVGARLAGLPRWGGAGLVGGSATWLLIAALAVWVPVPDSELLGPLPALVVPVYVVGGAVGFALSAWSFMAPLRWWAVALAVVVPLGPWGAAQYKPQILAWLEIRSFDRSGVPLIAPVIEGYELVHVDLNPAGQNEPEPSTWLEYWRDATPKREFSEIQVTVWPAAAGKPRDSCLAVTENLGVPLRCKSLPGDRWVRTGAGSSWVTVFARSGDALVMLNGSSVAEADLVAVLSTFRPISAAELAMAT
;
A
#
# COMPACT_ATOMS: atom_id res chain seq x y z
N MET A 1 45.79 -23.15 -5.68
CA MET A 1 44.73 -22.22 -5.25
C MET A 1 45.33 -20.83 -5.31
N GLN A 2 44.85 -19.96 -6.20
CA GLN A 2 45.31 -18.57 -6.25
C GLN A 2 44.75 -17.83 -5.04
N ASP A 3 45.60 -17.17 -4.26
CA ASP A 3 45.15 -16.30 -3.17
C ASP A 3 44.42 -15.10 -3.77
N LEU A 4 43.09 -15.13 -3.67
CA LEU A 4 42.24 -14.01 -4.05
C LEU A 4 42.45 -12.88 -3.05
N SER A 5 42.69 -11.67 -3.56
CA SER A 5 42.76 -10.48 -2.71
C SER A 5 41.42 -10.23 -2.01
N THR A 6 41.46 -9.66 -0.79
CA THR A 6 40.26 -9.34 0.00
C THR A 6 39.25 -8.50 -0.80
N LYS A 7 39.73 -7.59 -1.66
CA LYS A 7 38.88 -6.79 -2.55
C LYS A 7 38.13 -7.63 -3.57
N ALA A 8 38.78 -8.63 -4.17
CA ALA A 8 38.15 -9.54 -5.12
C ALA A 8 37.09 -10.42 -4.45
N ILE A 9 37.34 -10.88 -3.21
CA ILE A 9 36.39 -11.66 -2.43
C ILE A 9 35.15 -10.82 -2.09
N LEU A 10 35.33 -9.58 -1.62
CA LEU A 10 34.22 -8.67 -1.31
C LEU A 10 33.41 -8.27 -2.54
N GLY A 11 34.06 -7.99 -3.68
CA GLY A 11 33.35 -7.67 -4.93
C GLY A 11 32.47 -8.83 -5.41
N ARG A 12 33.00 -10.06 -5.36
CA ARG A 12 32.24 -11.27 -5.69
C ARG A 12 31.10 -11.53 -4.70
N ALA A 13 31.34 -11.36 -3.41
CA ALA A 13 30.33 -11.48 -2.36
C ALA A 13 29.18 -10.48 -2.55
N THR A 14 29.50 -9.23 -2.89
CA THR A 14 28.50 -8.19 -3.18
C THR A 14 27.61 -8.58 -4.36
N LEU A 15 28.20 -9.09 -5.45
CA LEU A 15 27.45 -9.57 -6.62
C LEU A 15 26.52 -10.75 -6.29
N VAL A 16 27.00 -11.70 -5.48
CA VAL A 16 26.18 -12.82 -5.01
C VAL A 16 25.00 -12.30 -4.18
N GLY A 17 25.23 -11.35 -3.28
CA GLY A 17 24.19 -10.71 -2.49
C GLY A 17 23.13 -10.00 -3.33
N LEU A 18 23.55 -9.26 -4.37
CA LEU A 18 22.64 -8.59 -5.30
C LEU A 18 21.77 -9.60 -6.07
N VAL A 19 22.36 -10.63 -6.66
CA VAL A 19 21.62 -11.66 -7.39
C VAL A 19 20.63 -12.39 -6.49
N THR A 20 21.06 -12.68 -5.25
CA THR A 20 20.21 -13.33 -4.25
C THR A 20 19.01 -12.47 -3.85
N ALA A 21 19.15 -11.14 -3.83
CA ALA A 21 18.08 -10.24 -3.42
C ALA A 21 17.16 -9.79 -4.56
N ILE A 22 17.67 -9.68 -5.80
CA ILE A 22 16.87 -9.26 -6.96
C ILE A 22 15.77 -10.26 -7.29
N LEU A 23 16.04 -11.58 -7.20
CA LEU A 23 15.05 -12.60 -7.56
C LEU A 23 13.86 -12.61 -6.59
N PRO A 24 14.03 -12.61 -5.25
CA PRO A 24 12.93 -12.43 -4.31
C PRO A 24 12.20 -11.10 -4.47
N ALA A 25 12.91 -10.00 -4.77
CA ALA A 25 12.28 -8.71 -5.02
C ALA A 25 11.34 -8.76 -6.24
N ALA A 26 11.76 -9.42 -7.33
CA ALA A 26 10.96 -9.57 -8.53
C ALA A 26 9.75 -10.50 -8.32
N ILE A 27 9.90 -11.57 -7.54
CA ILE A 27 8.79 -12.45 -7.16
C ILE A 27 7.79 -11.66 -6.33
N TRP A 28 8.25 -10.99 -5.27
CA TRP A 28 7.42 -10.16 -4.41
C TRP A 28 6.64 -9.09 -5.20
N ALA A 29 7.34 -8.35 -6.06
CA ALA A 29 6.71 -7.31 -6.89
C ALA A 29 5.66 -7.86 -7.87
N LYS A 30 5.76 -9.13 -8.26
CA LYS A 30 4.80 -9.77 -9.18
C LYS A 30 3.61 -10.38 -8.46
N THR A 31 3.78 -10.79 -7.20
CA THR A 31 2.72 -11.42 -6.39
C THR A 31 1.98 -10.43 -5.50
N GLN A 32 2.37 -9.14 -5.50
CA GLN A 32 1.61 -8.08 -4.82
C GLN A 32 0.21 -7.95 -5.46
N GLY A 33 -0.84 -8.15 -4.66
CA GLY A 33 -2.25 -8.03 -5.08
C GLY A 33 -2.93 -9.37 -5.44
N GLU A 34 -2.26 -10.50 -5.31
CA GLU A 34 -2.91 -11.82 -5.28
C GLU A 34 -3.24 -12.17 -3.82
N ASP A 35 -4.34 -12.89 -3.54
CA ASP A 35 -4.78 -13.38 -2.19
C ASP A 35 -3.76 -14.31 -1.48
N LEU A 36 -2.52 -14.35 -1.97
CA LEU A 36 -1.39 -14.97 -1.32
C LEU A 36 -0.93 -14.02 -0.21
N ASP A 37 -1.53 -14.19 0.97
CA ASP A 37 -1.09 -13.54 2.20
C ASP A 37 0.44 -13.50 2.25
N GLY A 38 1.02 -12.30 2.39
CA GLY A 38 2.47 -12.08 2.37
C GLY A 38 3.23 -12.90 3.44
N ALA A 39 2.53 -13.54 4.38
CA ALA A 39 3.05 -14.50 5.34
C ALA A 39 3.43 -15.86 4.73
N ASP A 40 2.70 -16.35 3.72
CA ASP A 40 2.93 -17.69 3.13
C ASP A 40 4.11 -17.70 2.13
N LEU A 41 4.38 -16.56 1.50
CA LEU A 41 5.49 -16.38 0.56
C LEU A 41 6.85 -16.14 1.26
N GLN A 42 6.86 -15.73 2.53
CA GLN A 42 8.10 -15.41 3.25
C GLN A 42 9.02 -16.62 3.50
N PRO A 43 8.52 -17.77 4.02
CA PRO A 43 9.34 -18.97 4.21
C PRO A 43 9.98 -19.51 2.92
N PRO A 44 9.27 -19.68 1.78
CA PRO A 44 9.89 -20.16 0.56
C PRO A 44 10.87 -19.14 -0.05
N LEU A 45 10.62 -17.83 0.07
CA LEU A 45 11.56 -16.79 -0.38
C LEU A 45 12.85 -16.78 0.45
N PHE A 46 12.76 -17.01 1.76
CA PHE A 46 13.93 -17.16 2.63
C PHE A 46 14.78 -18.37 2.24
N LEU A 47 14.15 -19.53 2.05
CA LEU A 47 14.84 -20.74 1.62
C LEU A 47 15.49 -20.56 0.24
N LEU A 48 14.80 -19.92 -0.69
CA LEU A 48 15.33 -19.56 -2.00
C LEU A 48 16.57 -18.67 -1.87
N ALA A 49 16.53 -17.65 -1.00
CA ALA A 49 17.69 -16.78 -0.75
C ALA A 49 18.90 -17.56 -0.20
N ILE A 50 18.69 -18.52 0.70
CA ILE A 50 19.76 -19.40 1.21
C ILE A 50 20.35 -20.27 0.09
N VAL A 51 19.50 -20.88 -0.74
CA VAL A 51 19.94 -21.74 -1.84
C VAL A 51 20.74 -20.93 -2.86
N LEU A 52 20.21 -19.80 -3.32
CA LEU A 52 20.87 -18.90 -4.28
C LEU A 52 22.19 -18.37 -3.74
N SER A 53 22.22 -17.97 -2.47
CA SER A 53 23.43 -17.55 -1.76
C SER A 53 24.51 -18.62 -1.74
N THR A 54 24.13 -19.87 -1.47
CA THR A 54 25.06 -21.00 -1.36
C THR A 54 25.61 -21.41 -2.73
N VAL A 55 24.75 -21.47 -3.74
CA VAL A 55 25.15 -21.74 -5.13
C VAL A 55 26.03 -20.59 -5.65
N GLY A 56 25.64 -19.34 -5.42
CA GLY A 56 26.40 -18.15 -5.81
C GLY A 56 27.78 -18.10 -5.16
N ALA A 57 27.87 -18.37 -3.86
CA ALA A 57 29.15 -18.44 -3.14
C ALA A 57 30.10 -19.50 -3.73
N ARG A 58 29.54 -20.66 -4.12
CA ARG A 58 30.29 -21.74 -4.76
C ARG A 58 30.80 -21.32 -6.14
N LEU A 59 29.93 -20.76 -6.98
CA LEU A 59 30.27 -20.30 -8.34
C LEU A 59 31.28 -19.15 -8.32
N ALA A 60 31.19 -18.27 -7.33
CA ALA A 60 32.14 -17.18 -7.10
C ALA A 60 33.50 -17.65 -6.56
N GLY A 61 33.65 -18.93 -6.21
CA GLY A 61 34.87 -19.49 -5.65
C GLY A 61 35.22 -18.91 -4.27
N LEU A 62 34.21 -18.58 -3.45
CA LEU A 62 34.43 -18.05 -2.11
C LEU A 62 35.00 -19.13 -1.17
N PRO A 63 35.96 -18.79 -0.29
CA PRO A 63 36.44 -19.71 0.73
C PRO A 63 35.30 -20.07 1.69
N ARG A 64 35.25 -21.34 2.12
CA ARG A 64 34.17 -21.86 3.00
C ARG A 64 32.76 -21.56 2.45
N TRP A 65 32.59 -21.71 1.13
CA TRP A 65 31.37 -21.37 0.39
C TRP A 65 30.06 -21.84 1.04
N GLY A 66 30.02 -23.03 1.67
CA GLY A 66 28.83 -23.52 2.36
C GLY A 66 28.42 -22.65 3.57
N GLY A 67 29.38 -22.29 4.42
CA GLY A 67 29.13 -21.39 5.56
C GLY A 67 28.90 -19.95 5.14
N ALA A 68 29.67 -19.46 4.16
CA ALA A 68 29.50 -18.12 3.60
C ALA A 68 28.13 -17.94 2.93
N GLY A 69 27.64 -18.95 2.21
CA GLY A 69 26.33 -18.94 1.58
C GLY A 69 25.18 -18.98 2.59
N LEU A 70 25.22 -19.90 3.56
CA LEU A 70 24.16 -20.03 4.55
C LEU A 70 24.03 -18.78 5.44
N VAL A 71 25.16 -18.29 5.98
CA VAL A 71 25.17 -17.10 6.82
C VAL A 71 24.92 -15.84 5.99
N GLY A 72 25.50 -15.75 4.79
CA GLY A 72 25.30 -14.60 3.89
C GLY A 72 23.86 -14.45 3.41
N GLY A 73 23.20 -15.55 3.04
CA GLY A 73 21.78 -15.54 2.68
C GLY A 73 20.89 -15.17 3.87
N SER A 74 21.19 -15.71 5.06
CA SER A 74 20.45 -15.37 6.28
C SER A 74 20.60 -13.90 6.65
N ALA A 75 21.83 -13.38 6.64
CA ALA A 75 22.11 -11.98 6.95
C ALA A 75 21.51 -11.03 5.92
N THR A 76 21.57 -11.39 4.63
CA THR A 76 20.90 -10.66 3.55
C THR A 76 19.40 -10.55 3.83
N TRP A 77 18.73 -11.68 4.10
CA TRP A 77 17.29 -11.68 4.32
C TRP A 77 16.88 -10.94 5.59
N LEU A 78 17.62 -11.12 6.67
CA LEU A 78 17.38 -10.39 7.92
C LEU A 78 17.59 -8.88 7.74
N LEU A 79 18.60 -8.46 6.98
CA LEU A 79 18.85 -7.05 6.69
C LEU A 79 17.77 -6.46 5.77
N ILE A 80 17.33 -7.22 4.77
CA ILE A 80 16.18 -6.85 3.94
C ILE A 80 14.93 -6.70 4.82
N ALA A 81 14.64 -7.66 5.70
CA ALA A 81 13.51 -7.59 6.61
C ALA A 81 13.60 -6.38 7.56
N ALA A 82 14.78 -6.12 8.11
CA ALA A 82 15.03 -4.97 8.98
C ALA A 82 14.77 -3.65 8.24
N LEU A 83 15.35 -3.48 7.05
CA LEU A 83 15.19 -2.30 6.20
C LEU A 83 13.75 -2.17 5.68
N ALA A 84 13.08 -3.28 5.40
CA ALA A 84 11.71 -3.32 4.93
C ALA A 84 10.74 -2.78 5.98
N VAL A 85 11.02 -2.87 7.28
CA VAL A 85 10.14 -2.24 8.28
C VAL A 85 10.30 -0.72 8.34
N TRP A 86 11.44 -0.19 7.91
CA TRP A 86 11.64 1.25 7.75
C TRP A 86 11.10 1.78 6.43
N VAL A 87 10.80 0.87 5.49
CA VAL A 87 10.13 1.22 4.26
C VAL A 87 8.64 1.03 4.47
N PRO A 88 7.84 2.10 4.40
CA PRO A 88 6.40 1.95 4.39
C PRO A 88 6.03 1.12 3.16
N VAL A 89 5.66 -0.14 3.38
CA VAL A 89 4.91 -0.94 2.42
C VAL A 89 3.45 -0.71 2.83
N PRO A 90 2.79 0.33 2.30
CA PRO A 90 1.36 0.44 2.46
C PRO A 90 0.72 -0.85 1.94
N ASP A 91 -0.32 -1.31 2.62
CA ASP A 91 -1.17 -2.35 2.06
C ASP A 91 -1.56 -1.92 0.65
N SER A 92 -1.47 -2.88 -0.28
CA SER A 92 -1.53 -2.65 -1.73
C SER A 92 -2.82 -1.99 -2.22
N GLU A 93 -3.79 -1.81 -1.33
CA GLU A 93 -5.07 -1.15 -1.58
C GLU A 93 -4.94 0.38 -1.50
N LEU A 94 -4.17 0.94 -0.55
CA LEU A 94 -4.14 2.39 -0.29
C LEU A 94 -3.15 3.18 -1.15
N LEU A 95 -2.12 2.51 -1.66
CA LEU A 95 -1.07 3.12 -2.48
C LEU A 95 -0.62 2.07 -3.48
N GLY A 96 -0.99 2.25 -4.75
CA GLY A 96 -0.59 1.38 -5.85
C GLY A 96 0.92 1.07 -5.83
N PRO A 97 1.36 0.03 -6.56
CA PRO A 97 2.65 -0.62 -6.35
C PRO A 97 3.74 0.43 -6.22
N LEU A 98 4.43 0.44 -5.08
CA LEU A 98 5.61 1.27 -4.82
C LEU A 98 6.87 0.40 -5.03
N PRO A 99 7.20 -0.04 -6.26
CA PRO A 99 8.44 -0.76 -6.55
C PRO A 99 9.67 0.14 -6.34
N ALA A 100 9.48 1.47 -6.31
CA ALA A 100 10.56 2.44 -6.19
C ALA A 100 11.31 2.41 -4.84
N LEU A 101 10.65 2.03 -3.75
CA LEU A 101 11.28 1.94 -2.41
C LEU A 101 11.68 0.51 -2.02
N VAL A 102 11.03 -0.50 -2.61
CA VAL A 102 11.36 -1.92 -2.42
C VAL A 102 12.71 -2.25 -3.07
N VAL A 103 12.97 -1.78 -4.30
CA VAL A 103 14.23 -2.10 -5.01
C VAL A 103 15.49 -1.65 -4.25
N PRO A 104 15.58 -0.41 -3.72
CA PRO A 104 16.72 0.01 -2.90
C PRO A 104 16.95 -0.85 -1.65
N VAL A 105 15.89 -1.28 -0.97
CA VAL A 105 15.98 -2.14 0.22
C VAL A 105 16.61 -3.49 -0.11
N TYR A 106 16.15 -4.13 -1.19
CA TYR A 106 16.68 -5.42 -1.61
C TYR A 106 18.11 -5.29 -2.16
N VAL A 107 18.42 -4.22 -2.90
CA VAL A 107 19.77 -3.95 -3.40
C VAL A 107 20.75 -3.70 -2.25
N VAL A 108 20.41 -2.82 -1.31
CA VAL A 108 21.27 -2.50 -0.16
C VAL A 108 21.36 -3.68 0.80
N GLY A 109 20.23 -4.29 1.15
CA GLY A 109 20.17 -5.46 2.03
C GLY A 109 20.94 -6.66 1.46
N GLY A 110 20.78 -6.92 0.16
CA GLY A 110 21.53 -7.93 -0.60
C GLY A 110 23.03 -7.69 -0.61
N ALA A 111 23.45 -6.53 -1.12
CA ALA A 111 24.86 -6.18 -1.25
C ALA A 111 25.57 -6.16 0.10
N VAL A 112 25.01 -5.45 1.08
CA VAL A 112 25.64 -5.21 2.38
C VAL A 112 25.57 -6.46 3.26
N GLY A 113 24.42 -7.14 3.32
CA GLY A 113 24.25 -8.34 4.13
C GLY A 113 25.23 -9.44 3.74
N PHE A 114 25.34 -9.73 2.44
CA PHE A 114 26.24 -10.77 1.95
C PHE A 114 27.72 -10.38 2.03
N ALA A 115 28.07 -9.14 1.67
CA ALA A 115 29.46 -8.67 1.72
C ALA A 115 30.00 -8.63 3.17
N LEU A 116 29.18 -8.17 4.12
CA LEU A 116 29.50 -8.25 5.54
C LEU A 116 29.66 -9.71 5.96
N SER A 117 28.72 -10.61 5.69
CA SER A 117 28.91 -12.02 6.07
C SER A 117 30.16 -12.65 5.48
N ALA A 118 30.48 -12.41 4.20
CA ALA A 118 31.69 -12.92 3.58
C ALA A 118 32.98 -12.40 4.26
N TRP A 119 32.96 -11.15 4.73
CA TRP A 119 34.05 -10.56 5.50
C TRP A 119 34.27 -11.29 6.86
N SER A 120 33.25 -11.93 7.46
CA SER A 120 33.36 -12.60 8.78
C SER A 120 34.11 -13.88 8.76
N PHE A 121 34.13 -14.51 7.60
CA PHE A 121 34.91 -15.69 7.40
C PHE A 121 36.38 -15.37 7.11
N MET A 122 36.73 -14.09 6.91
CA MET A 122 38.09 -13.59 6.68
C MET A 122 38.73 -12.94 7.93
N ALA A 123 37.95 -12.36 8.85
CA ALA A 123 38.48 -11.67 10.03
C ALA A 123 38.60 -12.59 11.27
N PRO A 124 39.67 -12.47 12.08
CA PRO A 124 39.89 -13.30 13.28
C PRO A 124 38.95 -12.98 14.46
N LEU A 125 38.37 -11.78 14.48
CA LEU A 125 37.49 -11.29 15.53
C LEU A 125 36.02 -11.45 15.13
N ARG A 126 35.22 -12.17 15.93
CA ARG A 126 33.83 -12.57 15.62
C ARG A 126 32.73 -11.66 16.21
N TRP A 127 33.09 -10.58 16.91
CA TRP A 127 32.13 -9.72 17.64
C TRP A 127 31.09 -9.05 16.75
N TRP A 128 31.42 -8.81 15.49
CA TRP A 128 30.51 -8.24 14.51
C TRP A 128 29.54 -9.27 13.92
N ALA A 129 29.87 -10.57 13.96
CA ALA A 129 28.91 -11.64 13.63
C ALA A 129 27.85 -11.73 14.73
N VAL A 130 28.24 -11.48 15.98
CA VAL A 130 27.31 -11.30 17.11
C VAL A 130 26.52 -9.99 16.95
N ALA A 131 27.17 -8.89 16.55
CA ALA A 131 26.47 -7.64 16.27
C ALA A 131 25.44 -7.79 15.13
N LEU A 132 25.77 -8.49 14.03
CA LEU A 132 24.80 -8.80 12.98
C LEU A 132 23.69 -9.74 13.49
N ALA A 133 24.04 -10.77 14.26
CA ALA A 133 23.05 -11.71 14.80
C ALA A 133 22.13 -11.10 15.87
N VAL A 134 22.53 -10.01 16.52
CA VAL A 134 21.75 -9.34 17.59
C VAL A 134 21.08 -8.06 17.10
N VAL A 135 21.79 -7.20 16.37
CA VAL A 135 21.28 -5.91 15.91
C VAL A 135 20.28 -6.09 14.75
N VAL A 136 20.51 -7.05 13.86
CA VAL A 136 19.64 -7.24 12.70
C VAL A 136 18.26 -7.79 13.09
N PRO A 137 18.08 -8.69 14.09
CA PRO A 137 16.74 -9.04 14.59
C PRO A 137 16.07 -7.96 15.46
N LEU A 138 16.85 -7.11 16.14
CA LEU A 138 16.30 -6.02 16.95
C LEU A 138 15.65 -4.92 16.10
N GLY A 139 16.11 -4.71 14.86
CA GLY A 139 15.47 -3.81 13.90
C GLY A 139 14.02 -4.20 13.57
N PRO A 140 13.76 -5.40 13.03
CA PRO A 140 12.45 -5.98 12.81
C PRO A 140 11.61 -6.03 14.08
N TRP A 141 12.20 -6.39 15.23
CA TRP A 141 11.47 -6.43 16.50
C TRP A 141 10.97 -5.05 16.91
N GLY A 142 11.85 -4.05 16.96
CA GLY A 142 11.49 -2.68 17.32
C GLY A 142 10.47 -2.12 16.33
N ALA A 143 10.70 -2.31 15.05
CA ALA A 143 9.82 -1.76 14.03
C ALA A 143 8.49 -2.52 13.91
N ALA A 144 8.42 -3.82 14.25
CA ALA A 144 7.16 -4.54 14.42
C ALA A 144 6.32 -4.01 15.59
N GLN A 145 6.97 -3.57 16.69
CA GLN A 145 6.26 -2.93 17.80
C GLN A 145 5.69 -1.56 17.42
N TYR A 146 6.36 -0.83 16.52
CA TYR A 146 5.93 0.49 16.06
C TYR A 146 5.16 0.48 14.73
N LYS A 147 4.95 -0.70 14.11
CA LYS A 147 4.24 -0.86 12.84
C LYS A 147 2.86 -0.17 12.84
N PRO A 148 1.97 -0.37 13.84
CA PRO A 148 0.65 0.26 13.80
C PRO A 148 0.72 1.80 13.89
N GLN A 149 1.67 2.36 14.65
CA GLN A 149 1.85 3.81 14.75
C GLN A 149 2.44 4.39 13.45
N ILE A 150 3.35 3.65 12.81
CA ILE A 150 3.93 4.03 11.52
C ILE A 150 2.84 4.01 10.44
N LEU A 151 2.02 2.96 10.37
CA LEU A 151 0.90 2.86 9.43
C LEU A 151 -0.11 4.00 9.63
N ALA A 152 -0.57 4.22 10.86
CA ALA A 152 -1.48 5.32 11.17
C ALA A 152 -0.89 6.69 10.78
N TRP A 153 0.42 6.90 11.01
CA TRP A 153 1.09 8.14 10.61
C TRP A 153 1.18 8.31 9.09
N LEU A 154 1.43 7.22 8.35
CA LEU A 154 1.50 7.22 6.88
C LEU A 154 0.14 7.48 6.24
N GLU A 155 -0.91 6.94 6.84
CA GLU A 155 -2.29 7.10 6.42
C GLU A 155 -2.78 8.54 6.60
N ILE A 156 -2.50 9.16 7.75
CA ILE A 156 -2.76 10.60 7.94
C ILE A 156 -2.00 11.41 6.88
N ARG A 157 -0.72 11.07 6.65
CA ARG A 157 0.12 11.71 5.63
C ARG A 157 -0.38 11.51 4.21
N SER A 158 -1.05 10.40 3.89
CA SER A 158 -1.55 10.12 2.55
C SER A 158 -2.74 11.02 2.23
N PHE A 159 -3.67 11.20 3.17
CA PHE A 159 -4.76 12.17 3.05
C PHE A 159 -4.24 13.60 2.88
N ASP A 160 -3.30 14.05 3.73
CA ASP A 160 -2.71 15.39 3.64
C ASP A 160 -2.02 15.68 2.29
N ARG A 161 -1.50 14.64 1.62
CA ARG A 161 -0.75 14.76 0.36
C ARG A 161 -1.58 14.42 -0.88
N SER A 162 -2.79 13.90 -0.71
CA SER A 162 -3.65 13.44 -1.80
C SER A 162 -4.05 14.55 -2.76
N GLY A 163 -4.09 15.80 -2.28
CA GLY A 163 -4.63 16.93 -3.04
C GLY A 163 -6.16 16.91 -3.14
N VAL A 164 -6.82 15.93 -2.53
CA VAL A 164 -8.28 15.83 -2.44
C VAL A 164 -8.76 16.69 -1.26
N PRO A 165 -9.81 17.51 -1.43
CA PRO A 165 -10.40 18.25 -0.32
C PRO A 165 -10.88 17.30 0.78
N LEU A 166 -10.38 17.46 2.00
CA LEU A 166 -10.78 16.66 3.16
C LEU A 166 -12.12 17.15 3.69
N ILE A 167 -13.20 16.66 3.08
CA ILE A 167 -14.57 16.94 3.48
C ILE A 167 -15.37 15.65 3.63
N ALA A 168 -16.29 15.65 4.59
CA ALA A 168 -17.22 14.55 4.80
C ALA A 168 -18.58 15.11 5.25
N PRO A 169 -19.70 14.51 4.81
CA PRO A 169 -21.00 14.88 5.34
C PRO A 169 -21.25 14.30 6.73
N VAL A 170 -22.04 15.03 7.52
CA VAL A 170 -22.70 14.47 8.71
C VAL A 170 -24.08 14.00 8.29
N ILE A 171 -24.34 12.70 8.39
CA ILE A 171 -25.61 12.09 7.96
C ILE A 171 -26.30 11.53 9.21
N GLU A 172 -27.48 12.04 9.53
CA GLU A 172 -28.21 11.63 10.74
C GLU A 172 -28.62 10.14 10.66
N GLY A 173 -28.27 9.37 11.69
CA GLY A 173 -28.55 7.93 11.76
C GLY A 173 -27.56 7.05 10.98
N TYR A 174 -26.45 7.63 10.52
CA TYR A 174 -25.38 6.93 9.82
C TYR A 174 -24.01 7.24 10.41
N GLU A 175 -23.15 6.23 10.42
CA GLU A 175 -21.75 6.30 10.83
C GLU A 175 -20.83 6.08 9.62
N LEU A 176 -19.73 6.83 9.55
CA LEU A 176 -18.65 6.60 8.60
C LEU A 176 -17.86 5.38 9.05
N VAL A 177 -17.86 4.31 8.26
CA VAL A 177 -17.31 3.00 8.67
C VAL A 177 -16.09 2.55 7.87
N HIS A 178 -15.87 3.14 6.70
CA HIS A 178 -14.74 2.85 5.85
C HIS A 178 -14.36 4.09 5.03
N VAL A 179 -13.06 4.29 4.85
CA VAL A 179 -12.49 5.34 4.00
C VAL A 179 -11.41 4.72 3.12
N ASP A 180 -11.46 5.02 1.83
CA ASP A 180 -10.42 4.60 0.89
C ASP A 180 -9.92 5.79 0.06
N LEU A 181 -8.62 5.81 -0.19
CA LEU A 181 -7.96 6.82 -1.01
C LEU A 181 -7.67 6.23 -2.39
N ASN A 182 -8.27 6.79 -3.44
CA ASN A 182 -8.17 6.30 -4.82
C ASN A 182 -8.62 4.83 -4.96
N PRO A 183 -9.87 4.49 -4.64
CA PRO A 183 -10.36 3.11 -4.66
C PRO A 183 -10.24 2.42 -6.04
N ALA A 184 -10.29 3.17 -7.13
CA ALA A 184 -10.07 2.61 -8.48
C ALA A 184 -8.57 2.51 -8.87
N GLY A 185 -7.67 2.83 -7.94
CA GLY A 185 -6.22 2.80 -8.12
C GLY A 185 -5.74 3.64 -9.29
N GLN A 186 -4.80 3.10 -10.07
CA GLN A 186 -4.21 3.81 -11.22
C GLN A 186 -5.17 3.99 -12.42
N ASN A 187 -6.34 3.37 -12.37
CA ASN A 187 -7.35 3.49 -13.43
C ASN A 187 -8.21 4.75 -13.27
N GLU A 188 -8.12 5.43 -12.12
CA GLU A 188 -8.77 6.70 -11.90
C GLU A 188 -7.92 7.86 -12.48
N PRO A 189 -8.49 8.74 -13.33
CA PRO A 189 -7.74 9.83 -13.93
C PRO A 189 -7.37 10.94 -12.95
N GLU A 190 -8.07 11.04 -11.81
CA GLU A 190 -7.91 12.07 -10.81
C GLU A 190 -7.99 11.44 -9.41
N PRO A 191 -7.23 11.94 -8.42
CA PRO A 191 -7.27 11.38 -7.08
C PRO A 191 -8.64 11.61 -6.44
N SER A 192 -9.07 10.65 -5.63
CA SER A 192 -10.37 10.67 -4.97
C SER A 192 -10.32 10.09 -3.56
N THR A 193 -11.32 10.43 -2.76
CA THR A 193 -11.56 9.81 -1.46
C THR A 193 -12.95 9.23 -1.45
N TRP A 194 -13.06 7.94 -1.14
CA TRP A 194 -14.30 7.22 -1.03
C TRP A 194 -14.63 6.98 0.44
N LEU A 195 -15.88 7.25 0.80
CA LEU A 195 -16.39 7.22 2.16
C LEU A 195 -17.63 6.32 2.18
N GLU A 196 -17.61 5.30 3.02
CA GLU A 196 -18.75 4.41 3.20
C GLU A 196 -19.48 4.69 4.51
N TYR A 197 -20.81 4.83 4.41
CA TYR A 197 -21.67 5.09 5.54
C TYR A 197 -22.66 3.94 5.76
N TRP A 198 -22.74 3.49 7.01
CA TRP A 198 -23.71 2.49 7.46
C TRP A 198 -24.71 3.11 8.41
N ARG A 199 -25.93 2.58 8.40
CA ARG A 199 -26.98 2.99 9.34
C ARG A 199 -26.67 2.45 10.74
N ASP A 200 -26.75 3.28 11.77
CA ASP A 200 -26.36 2.97 13.16
C ASP A 200 -27.03 1.72 13.74
N ALA A 201 -28.24 1.40 13.29
CA ALA A 201 -29.05 0.29 13.78
C ALA A 201 -28.89 -1.03 12.98
N THR A 202 -28.03 -1.06 11.96
CA THR A 202 -27.87 -2.22 11.09
C THR A 202 -26.58 -2.97 11.45
N PRO A 203 -26.63 -4.30 11.74
CA PRO A 203 -25.40 -5.08 11.94
C PRO A 203 -24.56 -5.03 10.67
N LYS A 204 -23.23 -4.95 10.81
CA LYS A 204 -22.24 -4.88 9.71
C LYS A 204 -22.67 -5.75 8.51
N ARG A 205 -23.27 -5.14 7.48
CA ARG A 205 -23.72 -5.84 6.26
C ARG A 205 -22.63 -5.71 5.20
N GLU A 206 -22.62 -6.65 4.25
CA GLU A 206 -21.71 -6.68 3.10
C GLU A 206 -21.88 -5.49 2.12
N PHE A 207 -22.83 -4.58 2.35
CA PHE A 207 -23.11 -3.46 1.45
C PHE A 207 -23.39 -2.16 2.21
N SER A 208 -22.68 -1.09 1.85
CA SER A 208 -22.92 0.29 2.32
C SER A 208 -24.23 0.86 1.77
N GLU A 209 -24.99 1.58 2.62
CA GLU A 209 -26.27 2.20 2.22
C GLU A 209 -26.04 3.53 1.51
N ILE A 210 -25.04 4.30 1.95
CA ILE A 210 -24.61 5.55 1.34
C ILE A 210 -23.11 5.49 1.11
N GLN A 211 -22.70 5.81 -0.11
CA GLN A 211 -21.31 5.95 -0.51
C GLN A 211 -21.08 7.37 -1.00
N VAL A 212 -20.00 7.99 -0.56
CA VAL A 212 -19.62 9.34 -0.96
C VAL A 212 -18.25 9.29 -1.59
N THR A 213 -18.12 9.78 -2.82
CA THR A 213 -16.81 9.99 -3.44
C THR A 213 -16.55 11.47 -3.58
N VAL A 214 -15.36 11.89 -3.16
CA VAL A 214 -14.88 13.26 -3.18
C VAL A 214 -13.70 13.36 -4.13
N TRP A 215 -13.77 14.30 -5.06
CA TRP A 215 -12.67 14.68 -5.95
C TRP A 215 -12.33 16.16 -5.77
N PRO A 216 -11.12 16.59 -6.17
CA PRO A 216 -10.84 18.01 -6.39
C PRO A 216 -11.84 18.61 -7.38
N ALA A 217 -12.26 19.88 -7.19
CA ALA A 217 -13.16 20.55 -8.13
C ALA A 217 -12.61 20.65 -9.57
N ALA A 218 -11.29 20.52 -9.73
CA ALA A 218 -10.63 20.46 -11.04
C ALA A 218 -10.95 19.18 -11.81
N ALA A 219 -11.34 18.09 -11.13
CA ALA A 219 -11.64 16.80 -11.74
C ALA A 219 -12.86 16.84 -12.68
N GLY A 220 -13.75 17.82 -12.53
CA GLY A 220 -14.85 18.00 -13.47
C GLY A 220 -15.98 18.91 -12.99
N LYS A 221 -17.10 18.81 -13.70
CA LYS A 221 -18.35 19.50 -13.35
C LYS A 221 -19.42 18.47 -12.99
N PRO A 222 -20.33 18.78 -12.05
CA PRO A 222 -21.41 17.86 -11.65
C PRO A 222 -22.22 17.30 -12.82
N ARG A 223 -22.50 18.15 -13.82
CA ARG A 223 -23.18 17.75 -15.06
C ARG A 223 -22.43 16.67 -15.83
N ASP A 224 -21.14 16.91 -16.07
CA ASP A 224 -20.32 16.04 -16.92
C ASP A 224 -20.08 14.70 -16.22
N SER A 225 -19.88 14.70 -14.90
CA SER A 225 -19.79 13.49 -14.08
C SER A 225 -21.08 12.69 -14.06
N CYS A 226 -22.25 13.35 -14.04
CA CYS A 226 -23.53 12.65 -14.18
C CYS A 226 -23.61 11.92 -15.54
N LEU A 227 -23.28 12.64 -16.61
CA LEU A 227 -23.36 12.14 -17.98
C LEU A 227 -22.26 11.14 -18.34
N ALA A 228 -21.18 11.09 -17.56
CA ALA A 228 -20.10 10.14 -17.76
C ALA A 228 -20.63 8.70 -17.59
N VAL A 229 -20.25 7.84 -18.54
CA VAL A 229 -20.62 6.43 -18.53
C VAL A 229 -19.73 5.70 -17.53
N THR A 230 -20.16 5.62 -16.28
CA THR A 230 -19.54 4.79 -15.25
C THR A 230 -20.35 3.50 -15.11
N GLU A 231 -19.80 2.41 -15.61
CA GLU A 231 -20.28 1.01 -15.57
C GLU A 231 -21.73 0.71 -16.03
N ASN A 232 -21.79 0.00 -17.15
CA ASN A 232 -22.99 -0.42 -17.86
C ASN A 232 -23.54 -1.72 -17.24
N LEU A 233 -24.53 -1.63 -16.35
CA LEU A 233 -25.40 -2.78 -16.04
C LEU A 233 -26.53 -2.95 -17.07
N GLY A 234 -26.37 -2.44 -18.30
CA GLY A 234 -27.36 -2.55 -19.38
C GLY A 234 -28.65 -1.75 -19.17
N VAL A 235 -28.71 -0.92 -18.13
CA VAL A 235 -29.87 -0.11 -17.77
C VAL A 235 -29.69 1.32 -18.28
N PRO A 236 -30.67 1.92 -18.97
CA PRO A 236 -30.59 3.33 -19.36
C PRO A 236 -30.57 4.22 -18.11
N LEU A 237 -29.42 4.87 -17.89
CA LEU A 237 -29.23 5.89 -16.86
C LEU A 237 -29.83 7.22 -17.34
N ARG A 238 -30.55 7.91 -16.46
CA ARG A 238 -31.14 9.22 -16.72
C ARG A 238 -30.51 10.25 -15.81
N CYS A 239 -29.89 11.26 -16.42
CA CYS A 239 -29.40 12.45 -15.73
C CYS A 239 -30.40 13.58 -15.80
N LYS A 240 -30.62 14.24 -14.66
CA LYS A 240 -31.54 15.37 -14.52
C LYS A 240 -30.86 16.47 -13.70
N SER A 241 -31.04 17.71 -14.13
CA SER A 241 -30.60 18.89 -13.36
C SER A 241 -31.52 19.12 -12.16
N LEU A 242 -30.92 19.49 -11.05
CA LEU A 242 -31.59 20.03 -9.87
C LEU A 242 -31.32 21.54 -9.76
N PRO A 243 -32.00 22.30 -8.88
CA PRO A 243 -31.68 23.71 -8.65
C PRO A 243 -30.25 23.88 -8.14
N GLY A 244 -29.55 24.98 -8.44
CA GLY A 244 -28.10 25.07 -8.15
C GLY A 244 -27.29 24.13 -9.05
N ASP A 245 -25.96 24.19 -9.02
CA ASP A 245 -25.12 23.32 -9.88
C ASP A 245 -25.09 21.86 -9.36
N ARG A 246 -26.25 21.20 -9.42
CA ARG A 246 -26.52 19.88 -8.86
C ARG A 246 -27.21 19.01 -9.91
N TRP A 247 -26.81 17.76 -9.98
CA TRP A 247 -27.30 16.79 -10.94
C TRP A 247 -27.62 15.48 -10.26
N VAL A 248 -28.69 14.82 -10.68
CA VAL A 248 -29.08 13.50 -10.18
C VAL A 248 -29.08 12.51 -11.32
N ARG A 249 -28.55 11.32 -11.06
CA ARG A 249 -28.59 10.16 -11.94
C ARG A 249 -29.46 9.08 -11.32
N THR A 250 -30.42 8.59 -12.10
CA THR A 250 -31.28 7.46 -11.72
C THR A 250 -31.28 6.43 -12.85
N GLY A 251 -31.18 5.15 -12.52
CA GLY A 251 -31.29 4.05 -13.49
C GLY A 251 -32.68 3.45 -13.49
N ALA A 252 -33.25 3.16 -14.66
CA ALA A 252 -34.53 2.45 -14.74
C ALA A 252 -34.41 1.00 -14.20
N GLY A 253 -34.83 0.77 -12.96
CA GLY A 253 -34.69 -0.54 -12.29
C GLY A 253 -33.43 -0.68 -11.41
N SER A 254 -32.63 0.39 -11.28
CA SER A 254 -31.62 0.48 -10.24
C SER A 254 -32.26 1.04 -8.96
N SER A 255 -32.01 0.42 -7.81
CA SER A 255 -32.37 0.97 -6.49
C SER A 255 -31.44 2.11 -6.05
N TRP A 256 -30.46 2.45 -6.89
CA TRP A 256 -29.48 3.49 -6.61
C TRP A 256 -29.91 4.84 -7.17
N VAL A 257 -29.77 5.85 -6.31
CA VAL A 257 -29.84 7.27 -6.68
C VAL A 257 -28.46 7.85 -6.49
N THR A 258 -27.93 8.52 -7.52
CA THR A 258 -26.64 9.21 -7.44
C THR A 258 -26.83 10.72 -7.55
N VAL A 259 -26.30 11.49 -6.61
CA VAL A 259 -26.31 12.96 -6.66
C VAL A 259 -24.89 13.47 -6.88
N PHE A 260 -24.71 14.36 -7.85
CA PHE A 260 -23.47 15.06 -8.14
C PHE A 260 -23.62 16.53 -7.81
N ALA A 261 -22.65 17.11 -7.10
CA ALA A 261 -22.68 18.52 -6.72
C ALA A 261 -21.29 19.08 -6.49
N ARG A 262 -21.19 20.40 -6.34
CA ARG A 262 -20.02 21.07 -5.77
C ARG A 262 -20.23 21.34 -4.30
N SER A 263 -19.18 21.11 -3.51
CA SER A 263 -19.11 21.49 -2.10
C SER A 263 -17.76 22.18 -1.86
N GLY A 264 -17.77 23.51 -1.79
CA GLY A 264 -16.54 24.31 -1.76
C GLY A 264 -15.64 24.01 -2.96
N ASP A 265 -14.40 23.61 -2.68
CA ASP A 265 -13.37 23.26 -3.67
C ASP A 265 -13.42 21.77 -4.09
N ALA A 266 -14.50 21.06 -3.77
CA ALA A 266 -14.67 19.64 -4.11
C ALA A 266 -15.84 19.40 -5.07
N LEU A 267 -15.66 18.38 -5.92
CA LEU A 267 -16.73 17.69 -6.63
C LEU A 267 -17.12 16.47 -5.79
N VAL A 268 -18.40 16.32 -5.49
CA VAL A 268 -18.91 15.21 -4.68
C VAL A 268 -19.91 14.38 -5.46
N MET A 269 -19.84 13.06 -5.30
CA MET A 269 -20.83 12.09 -5.73
C MET A 269 -21.38 11.38 -4.50
N LEU A 270 -22.70 11.40 -4.32
CA LEU A 270 -23.39 10.66 -3.27
C LEU A 270 -24.24 9.58 -3.92
N ASN A 271 -23.89 8.33 -3.69
CA ASN A 271 -24.64 7.15 -4.09
C ASN A 271 -25.44 6.66 -2.88
N GLY A 272 -26.76 6.56 -3.01
CA GLY A 272 -27.62 5.95 -2.00
C GLY A 272 -28.38 4.77 -2.58
N SER A 273 -28.33 3.62 -1.90
CA SER A 273 -29.17 2.46 -2.20
C SER A 273 -30.38 2.48 -1.28
N SER A 274 -31.59 2.44 -1.86
CA SER A 274 -32.83 2.51 -1.08
C SER A 274 -33.00 3.81 -0.26
N VAL A 275 -32.25 4.86 -0.62
CA VAL A 275 -32.35 6.21 -0.07
C VAL A 275 -33.07 7.12 -1.06
N ALA A 276 -33.96 7.99 -0.59
CA ALA A 276 -34.70 8.89 -1.48
C ALA A 276 -33.78 10.01 -2.02
N GLU A 277 -34.05 10.47 -3.25
CA GLU A 277 -33.33 11.60 -3.86
C GLU A 277 -33.31 12.84 -2.96
N ALA A 278 -34.44 13.15 -2.32
CA ALA A 278 -34.55 14.32 -1.44
C ALA A 278 -33.61 14.23 -0.23
N ASP A 279 -33.43 13.04 0.34
CA ASP A 279 -32.58 12.82 1.49
C ASP A 279 -31.10 12.98 1.10
N LEU A 280 -30.69 12.40 -0.04
CA LEU A 280 -29.33 12.59 -0.57
C LEU A 280 -29.03 14.05 -0.90
N VAL A 281 -30.01 14.78 -1.44
CA VAL A 281 -29.86 16.22 -1.72
C VAL A 281 -29.75 17.03 -0.42
N ALA A 282 -30.45 16.63 0.66
CA ALA A 282 -30.35 17.28 1.96
C ALA A 282 -28.96 17.08 2.59
N VAL A 283 -28.30 15.93 2.37
CA VAL A 283 -26.93 15.67 2.84
C VAL A 283 -25.91 16.67 2.27
N LEU A 284 -26.14 17.24 1.08
CA LEU A 284 -25.21 18.18 0.46
C LEU A 284 -24.89 19.40 1.34
N SER A 285 -25.83 19.84 2.18
CA SER A 285 -25.61 20.99 3.08
C SER A 285 -24.91 20.62 4.39
N THR A 286 -24.68 19.33 4.66
CA THR A 286 -24.04 18.85 5.90
C THR A 286 -22.56 18.54 5.75
N PHE A 287 -22.00 18.74 4.54
CA PHE A 287 -20.56 18.63 4.31
C PHE A 287 -19.81 19.63 5.16
N ARG A 288 -18.80 19.12 5.87
CA ARG A 288 -17.87 19.90 6.66
C ARG A 288 -16.44 19.48 6.38
N PRO A 289 -15.46 20.37 6.61
CA PRO A 289 -14.06 19.96 6.70
C PRO A 289 -13.90 18.86 7.75
N ILE A 290 -13.10 17.85 7.43
CA ILE A 290 -12.73 16.75 8.32
C ILE A 290 -11.20 16.65 8.33
N SER A 291 -10.61 16.29 9.47
CA SER A 291 -9.16 16.13 9.55
C SER A 291 -8.71 14.78 8.96
N ALA A 292 -7.48 14.72 8.45
CA ALA A 292 -6.86 13.47 8.02
C ALA A 292 -6.81 12.42 9.15
N ALA A 293 -6.65 12.86 10.40
CA ALA A 293 -6.69 12.00 11.57
C ALA A 293 -8.07 11.39 11.83
N GLU A 294 -9.15 12.14 11.60
CA GLU A 294 -10.51 11.62 11.73
C GLU A 294 -10.84 10.62 10.62
N LEU A 295 -10.39 10.86 9.39
CA LEU A 295 -10.55 9.91 8.28
C LEU A 295 -9.78 8.60 8.53
N ALA A 296 -8.53 8.69 9.00
CA ALA A 296 -7.70 7.53 9.32
C ALA A 296 -8.17 6.73 10.55
N MET A 297 -9.15 7.22 11.32
CA MET A 297 -9.79 6.42 12.38
C MET A 297 -10.96 5.58 11.85
N ALA A 298 -11.42 5.87 10.63
CA ALA A 298 -12.56 5.23 10.00
C ALA A 298 -12.14 4.30 8.83
N THR A 299 -10.86 3.95 8.72
CA THR A 299 -10.32 2.99 7.75
C THR A 299 -10.42 1.54 8.21
#